data_AF-A0AA43ERE4-F1
#
_entry.id   AF-A0AA43ERE4-F1
#
_cell.length_a   1.000
_cell.length_b   1.000
_cell.length_c   1.000
_cell.angle_alpha   90.00
_cell.angle_beta   90.00
_cell.angle_gamma   90.00
#
_symmetry.space_group_name_H-M   'P 1'
#
loop_
_entity.id
_entity.type
_entity.pdbx_description
1 polymer ?
#
loop_
_entity_poly.entity_id
_entity_poly.type
_entity_poly.pdbx_seq_one_letter_code
_entity_poly.pdbx_strand_id
1 'polypeptide(L)' 'MLTGLTGCSAVGSGILGGVVGAGAAGGGYEYHLKRQKDRVEADYKAGKIDQKEYEIRKDQISRDSLLQ' A
#
# COMPACT_ATOMS: atom_id res chain seq x y z
N MET A 1 10.64 40.16 -21.63
CA MET A 1 9.58 39.17 -21.34
C MET A 1 10.31 37.95 -20.78
N LEU A 2 10.43 37.65 -19.47
CA LEU A 2 9.38 37.44 -18.44
C LEU A 2 8.15 36.78 -19.09
N THR A 3 7.67 35.58 -18.74
CA THR A 3 7.46 34.91 -17.42
C THR A 3 6.75 33.58 -17.76
N GLY A 4 6.74 32.49 -16.98
CA GLY A 4 6.93 32.32 -15.54
C GLY A 4 7.20 30.85 -15.18
N LEU A 5 7.79 30.59 -14.00
CA LEU A 5 7.11 30.20 -12.74
C LEU A 5 6.52 28.76 -12.86
N THR A 6 6.89 27.75 -12.09
CA THR A 6 7.40 27.63 -10.70
C THR A 6 8.07 26.25 -10.55
N GLY A 7 9.14 26.07 -9.77
CA GLY A 7 9.05 25.68 -8.35
C GLY A 7 8.66 24.19 -8.20
N CYS A 8 9.31 23.34 -7.41
CA CYS A 8 10.09 23.59 -6.21
C CYS A 8 10.81 22.28 -5.82
N SER A 9 12.03 22.40 -5.31
CA SER A 9 12.64 21.37 -4.48
C SER A 9 11.76 21.10 -3.25
N ALA A 10 11.37 19.85 -3.07
CA ALA A 10 11.03 19.26 -1.78
C ALA A 10 11.79 17.92 -1.74
N VAL A 11 12.75 17.59 -0.88
CA VAL A 11 12.80 17.79 0.58
C VAL A 11 11.41 18.07 1.15
N GLY A 12 10.61 17.00 1.21
CA GLY A 12 9.27 17.04 1.78
C GLY A 12 8.59 15.68 1.66
N SER A 13 8.88 14.79 2.60
CA SER A 13 7.93 13.80 3.13
C SER A 13 7.04 13.05 2.12
N GLY A 14 7.65 12.27 1.22
CA GLY A 14 6.95 11.25 0.41
C GLY A 14 7.35 9.81 0.73
N ILE A 15 8.23 9.61 1.73
CA ILE A 15 8.58 8.29 2.30
C ILE A 15 7.37 7.61 2.98
N LEU A 16 6.18 8.23 2.96
CA LEU A 16 4.98 7.74 3.60
C LEU A 16 3.85 7.56 2.57
N GLY A 17 3.89 6.44 1.85
CA GLY A 17 2.67 5.83 1.31
C GLY A 17 2.49 5.87 -0.20
N GLY A 18 2.66 4.70 -0.83
CA GLY A 18 1.79 4.34 -1.96
C GLY A 18 2.19 4.81 -3.35
N VAL A 19 3.40 4.48 -3.80
CA VAL A 19 3.60 4.16 -5.22
C VAL A 19 4.03 2.70 -5.29
N VAL A 20 3.04 1.82 -5.17
CA VAL A 20 3.18 0.45 -5.69
C VAL A 20 2.79 0.56 -7.16
N GLY A 21 3.81 0.47 -8.01
CA GLY A 21 3.68 0.69 -9.44
C GLY A 21 2.68 -0.25 -10.10
N ALA A 22 1.89 0.32 -11.00
CA ALA A 22 1.21 -0.41 -12.07
C ALA A 22 2.27 -1.11 -12.93
N GLY A 23 2.50 -2.41 -12.74
CA GLY A 23 3.54 -3.10 -13.52
C GLY A 23 3.72 -4.61 -13.38
N ALA A 24 2.92 -5.34 -12.59
CA ALA A 24 3.15 -6.78 -12.39
C ALA A 24 1.85 -7.61 -12.40
N ALA A 25 1.23 -7.72 -13.58
CA ALA A 25 0.17 -8.71 -13.80
C ALA A 25 0.79 -10.12 -13.83
N GLY A 26 0.37 -11.02 -12.93
CA GLY A 26 0.76 -12.43 -12.93
C GLY A 26 1.61 -12.86 -11.73
N GLY A 27 2.94 -12.71 -11.78
CA GLY A 27 3.84 -13.30 -10.76
C GLY A 27 4.18 -12.42 -9.56
N GLY A 28 4.16 -11.10 -9.72
CA GLY A 28 4.48 -10.16 -8.64
C GLY A 28 3.30 -9.89 -7.71
N TYR A 29 2.07 -10.07 -8.20
CA TYR A 29 0.87 -9.75 -7.45
C TYR A 29 0.58 -10.74 -6.33
N GLU A 30 0.76 -12.04 -6.57
CA GLU A 30 0.64 -13.07 -5.53
C GLU A 30 1.62 -12.80 -4.37
N TYR A 31 2.86 -12.44 -4.70
CA TYR A 31 3.87 -12.09 -3.71
C TYR A 31 3.51 -10.81 -2.94
N HIS A 32 2.99 -9.80 -3.65
CA HIS A 32 2.58 -8.55 -3.04
C HIS A 32 1.39 -8.72 -2.08
N LEU A 33 0.36 -9.46 -2.50
CA LEU A 33 -0.81 -9.78 -1.67
C LEU A 33 -0.42 -10.60 -0.44
N LYS A 34 0.46 -11.60 -0.60
CA LYS A 34 0.96 -12.40 0.52
C LYS A 34 1.69 -11.53 1.53
N ARG A 35 2.57 -10.64 1.08
CA ARG A 35 3.29 -9.70 1.95
C ARG A 35 2.36 -8.73 2.67
N GLN A 36 1.28 -8.29 2.02
CA GLN A 36 0.26 -7.45 2.65
C GLN A 36 -0.53 -8.21 3.73
N LYS A 37 -0.96 -9.44 3.45
CA LYS A 37 -1.60 -10.31 4.46
C LYS A 37 -0.69 -10.54 5.66
N ASP A 38 0.56 -10.90 5.43
CA ASP A 38 1.52 -11.20 6.49
C ASP A 38 1.77 -9.97 7.39
N ARG A 39 1.80 -8.77 6.80
CA ARG A 39 1.91 -7.51 7.57
C ARG A 39 0.69 -7.27 8.46
N VAL A 40 -0.51 -7.45 7.92
CA VAL A 40 -1.76 -7.28 8.68
C VAL A 40 -1.84 -8.27 9.84
N GLU A 41 -1.44 -9.52 9.61
CA GLU A 41 -1.37 -10.54 10.66
C GLU A 41 -0.31 -10.21 11.72
N ALA A 42 0.86 -9.73 11.32
CA ALA A 42 1.90 -9.30 12.25
C ALA A 42 1.45 -8.11 13.11
N ASP A 43 0.76 -7.13 12.53
CA ASP A 43 0.24 -5.97 13.27
C ASP A 43 -0.87 -6.38 14.26
N TYR A 44 -1.71 -7.36 13.90
CA TYR A 44 -2.71 -7.92 14.82
C TYR A 44 -2.04 -8.68 15.97
N LYS A 45 -1.08 -9.56 15.68
CA LYS A 45 -0.31 -10.30 16.70
C LYS A 45 0.49 -9.37 17.62
N ALA A 46 0.98 -8.25 17.09
CA ALA A 46 1.68 -7.22 17.85
C ALA A 46 0.73 -6.32 18.66
N GLY A 47 -0.60 -6.51 18.57
CA GLY A 47 -1.59 -5.70 19.27
C GLY A 47 -1.70 -4.26 18.76
N LYS A 48 -1.20 -3.98 17.55
CA LYS A 48 -1.26 -2.64 16.94
C LYS A 48 -2.61 -2.34 16.29
N ILE A 49 -3.33 -3.37 15.88
CA ILE A 49 -4.69 -3.27 15.33
C ILE A 49 -5.62 -4.19 16.10
N ASP A 50 -6.88 -3.82 16.20
CA ASP A 50 -7.91 -4.65 16.82
C ASP A 50 -8.40 -5.75 15.87
N GLN A 51 -9.20 -6.68 16.39
CA GLN A 51 -9.74 -7.79 15.60
C GLN A 51 -10.62 -7.30 14.45
N LYS A 52 -11.37 -6.20 14.65
CA LYS A 52 -12.27 -5.65 13.65
C LYS A 52 -11.49 -5.09 12.45
N GLU A 53 -10.44 -4.33 12.72
CA GLU A 53 -9.56 -3.76 11.72
C GLU A 53 -8.73 -4.84 11.00
N TYR A 54 -8.31 -5.89 11.71
CA TYR A 54 -7.70 -7.06 11.11
C TYR A 54 -8.61 -7.71 10.06
N GLU A 55 -9.88 -7.97 10.40
CA GLU A 55 -10.85 -8.57 9.48
C GLU A 55 -11.15 -7.67 8.27
N ILE A 56 -11.35 -6.36 8.49
CA ILE A 56 -11.59 -5.38 7.40
C ILE A 56 -10.41 -5.36 6.42
N ARG A 57 -9.17 -5.28 6.92
CA ARG A 57 -7.97 -5.23 6.07
C ARG A 57 -7.75 -6.53 5.32
N LYS A 58 -7.99 -7.68 5.95
CA LYS A 58 -7.93 -8.99 5.27
C LYS A 58 -8.95 -9.13 4.16
N ASP A 59 -10.17 -8.68 4.41
CA ASP A 59 -11.28 -8.73 3.47
C ASP A 59 -11.01 -7.81 2.25
N GLN A 60 -10.46 -6.62 2.47
CA GLN A 60 -10.00 -5.74 1.39
C GLN A 60 -8.93 -6.39 0.51
N ILE A 61 -7.90 -6.99 1.10
CA ILE A 61 -6.82 -7.67 0.36
C ILE A 61 -7.38 -8.87 -0.43
N SER A 62 -8.34 -9.60 0.16
CA SER A 62 -8.95 -10.77 -0.48
C SER A 62 -9.82 -10.38 -1.67
N ARG A 63 -10.59 -9.29 -1.56
CA ARG A 63 -11.36 -8.76 -2.70
C ARG A 63 -10.47 -8.24 -3.82
N ASP A 64 -9.40 -7.54 -3.48
CA ASP A 64 -8.43 -7.06 -4.48
C ASP A 64 -7.82 -8.24 -5.25
N SER A 65 -7.49 -9.33 -4.53
CA SER A 65 -6.94 -10.55 -5.13
C SER A 65 -7.85 -11.25 -6.15
N LEU A 66 -9.17 -11.07 -6.03
CA LEU A 66 -10.16 -11.68 -6.92
C LEU A 66 -10.47 -10.84 -8.17
N LEU A 67 -10.10 -9.57 -8.16
CA LEU A 67 -10.37 -8.63 -9.26
C LEU A 67 -9.22 -8.54 -10.28
N GLN A 68 -8.16 -9.34 -10.10
CA GLN A 68 -7.05 -9.44 -11.04
C GLN A 68 -7.24 -10.53 -12.09
#